data_AF-L1JDK1-F1
#
_entry.id   AF-L1JDK1-F1
#
_cell.length_a   1.000
_cell.length_b   1.000
_cell.length_c   1.000
_cell.angle_alpha   90.00
_cell.angle_beta   90.00
_cell.angle_gamma   90.00
#
_symmetry.space_group_name_H-M   'P 1'
#
loop_
_entity.id
_entity.type
_entity.pdbx_description
1 polymer ?
#
loop_
_entity_poly.entity_id
_entity_poly.type
_entity_poly.pdbx_seq_one_letter_code
_entity_poly.pdbx_strand_id
1 'polypeptide(L)'
;MSGFGSDAYRLNPTEQDSDTKTAREEFKSPATENPTNPAMKAVACSEEFENSLATIQDQCSRLSSILGRSVLDTETEMFSSNFKTRSTVGIMLTGCIIENLVVGGPAYNSQKLSRGDKIVKVDDKAVNSDNVASELVGSDQPGSEVRIFVNA
;
A
#
# COMPACT_ATOMS: atom_id res chain seq x y z
N MET A 1 -41.34 -22.14 -6.14
CA MET A 1 -41.60 -20.69 -6.28
C MET A 1 -41.01 -19.99 -5.06
N SER A 2 -40.38 -18.82 -5.28
CA SER A 2 -39.87 -17.81 -4.32
C SER A 2 -38.74 -18.23 -3.35
N GLY A 3 -37.63 -17.51 -3.20
CA GLY A 3 -37.25 -16.21 -3.75
C GLY A 3 -35.80 -15.87 -3.37
N PHE A 4 -35.09 -15.21 -4.29
CA PHE A 4 -33.74 -14.68 -4.11
C PHE A 4 -33.81 -13.34 -3.37
N GLY A 5 -33.08 -13.19 -2.27
CA GLY A 5 -32.86 -11.92 -1.59
C GLY A 5 -31.60 -11.25 -2.12
N SER A 6 -31.78 -10.20 -2.92
CA SER A 6 -30.73 -9.33 -3.44
C SER A 6 -30.66 -8.06 -2.59
N ASP A 7 -29.62 -7.93 -1.77
CA ASP A 7 -29.38 -6.70 -1.00
C ASP A 7 -28.60 -5.68 -1.83
N ALA A 8 -29.29 -4.58 -2.13
CA ALA A 8 -28.78 -3.44 -2.86
C ALA A 8 -28.05 -2.48 -1.90
N TYR A 9 -26.78 -2.20 -2.18
CA TYR A 9 -26.02 -1.16 -1.49
C TYR A 9 -26.49 0.23 -1.95
N ARG A 10 -27.03 1.00 -1.01
CA ARG A 10 -27.46 2.39 -1.18
C ARG A 10 -26.29 3.32 -0.84
N LEU A 11 -25.75 4.02 -1.82
CA LEU A 11 -24.82 5.13 -1.61
C LEU A 11 -25.62 6.39 -1.27
N ASN A 12 -25.34 7.01 -0.13
CA ASN A 12 -25.82 8.35 0.20
C ASN A 12 -24.87 9.39 -0.41
N PRO A 13 -25.38 10.37 -1.18
CA PRO A 13 -24.65 11.60 -1.47
C PRO A 13 -24.97 12.62 -0.38
N THR A 14 -23.94 13.29 0.15
CA THR A 14 -24.14 14.52 0.94
C THR A 14 -23.51 15.68 0.19
N GLU A 15 -24.41 16.49 -0.38
CA GLU A 15 -24.19 17.82 -0.96
C GLU A 15 -23.64 18.79 0.11
N GLN A 16 -22.64 19.60 -0.27
CA GLN A 16 -22.70 21.06 -0.43
C GLN A 16 -22.64 21.89 0.86
N ASP A 17 -21.73 22.88 0.85
CA ASP A 17 -21.90 24.28 1.27
C ASP A 17 -20.53 24.97 1.09
N SER A 18 -20.30 25.75 0.04
CA SER A 18 -20.48 27.22 -0.04
C SER A 18 -19.95 27.98 1.18
N ASP A 19 -18.83 28.70 1.02
CA ASP A 19 -18.83 30.13 1.38
C ASP A 19 -17.61 30.92 0.90
N THR A 20 -17.95 32.10 0.42
CA THR A 20 -17.14 33.19 -0.08
C THR A 20 -16.21 33.81 0.97
N LYS A 21 -15.04 34.30 0.56
CA LYS A 21 -14.64 35.70 0.83
C LYS A 21 -13.35 36.13 0.12
N THR A 22 -13.58 37.01 -0.84
CA THR A 22 -12.68 38.00 -1.41
C THR A 22 -12.04 38.86 -0.31
N ALA A 23 -10.71 38.90 -0.26
CA ALA A 23 -9.97 39.98 0.39
C ALA A 23 -8.88 40.45 -0.59
N ARG A 24 -9.11 41.65 -1.12
CA ARG A 24 -8.29 42.37 -2.07
C ARG A 24 -7.51 43.39 -1.23
N GLU A 25 -6.23 43.13 -0.96
CA GLU A 25 -5.36 44.14 -0.35
C GLU A 25 -4.57 44.86 -1.42
N GLU A 26 -4.84 46.16 -1.51
CA GLU A 26 -4.08 47.14 -2.29
C GLU A 26 -2.71 47.35 -1.62
N PHE A 27 -1.63 46.91 -2.27
CA PHE A 27 -0.29 47.34 -1.91
C PHE A 27 0.21 48.42 -2.88
N LYS A 28 0.19 49.63 -2.34
CA LYS A 28 0.70 50.90 -2.88
C LYS A 28 2.19 50.78 -3.21
N SER A 29 2.55 50.87 -4.48
CA SER A 29 3.94 50.98 -4.93
C SER A 29 4.43 52.44 -4.83
N PRO A 30 5.52 52.73 -4.10
CA PRO A 30 6.28 53.95 -4.34
C PRO A 30 7.29 53.73 -5.46
N ALA A 31 7.09 54.49 -6.55
CA ALA A 31 8.14 54.75 -7.52
C ALA A 31 9.25 55.56 -6.83
N THR A 32 10.48 55.06 -6.88
CA THR A 32 11.66 55.90 -6.78
C THR A 32 12.70 55.43 -7.78
N GLU A 33 13.14 56.41 -8.53
CA GLU A 33 13.88 56.35 -9.78
C GLU A 33 15.39 56.31 -9.49
N ASN A 34 16.10 55.40 -10.18
CA ASN A 34 17.42 55.57 -10.82
C ASN A 34 18.65 56.01 -9.96
N PRO A 35 19.86 56.08 -10.54
CA PRO A 35 20.58 55.07 -11.32
C PRO A 35 22.04 54.93 -10.81
N THR A 36 22.66 53.74 -10.79
CA THR A 36 24.15 53.69 -10.91
C THR A 36 24.70 52.29 -11.15
N ASN A 37 25.56 52.21 -12.16
CA ASN A 37 26.61 51.22 -12.42
C ASN A 37 26.26 49.84 -13.02
N PRO A 38 26.53 49.63 -14.33
CA PRO A 38 26.39 48.32 -14.99
C PRO A 38 27.55 47.32 -14.73
N ALA A 39 28.46 47.58 -13.80
CA ALA A 39 29.68 46.77 -13.63
C ALA A 39 29.68 45.79 -12.44
N MET A 40 28.68 45.82 -11.54
CA MET A 40 28.62 44.94 -10.37
C MET A 40 27.44 43.95 -10.35
N LYS A 41 26.64 43.90 -11.42
CA LYS A 41 25.41 43.07 -11.46
C LYS A 41 25.65 41.58 -11.78
N ALA A 42 26.89 41.17 -12.04
CA ALA A 42 27.20 39.78 -12.37
C ALA A 42 27.42 38.88 -11.14
N VAL A 43 27.71 39.45 -9.96
CA VAL A 43 27.98 38.66 -8.73
C VAL A 43 26.71 38.41 -7.91
N ALA A 44 25.78 39.36 -7.89
CA ALA A 44 24.47 39.16 -7.25
C ALA A 44 23.54 38.21 -8.03
N CYS A 45 23.79 38.04 -9.34
CA CYS A 45 22.97 37.17 -10.20
C CYS A 45 23.23 35.67 -9.96
N SER A 46 24.40 35.30 -9.40
CA SER A 46 24.68 33.91 -9.03
C SER A 46 24.13 33.54 -7.65
N GLU A 47 24.15 34.47 -6.68
CA GLU A 47 23.69 34.18 -5.31
C GLU A 47 22.16 34.04 -5.21
N GLU A 48 21.40 34.84 -5.95
CA GLU A 48 19.93 34.70 -6.00
C GLU A 48 19.48 33.38 -6.65
N PHE A 49 20.26 32.89 -7.63
CA PHE A 49 19.96 31.64 -8.32
C PHE A 49 20.26 30.41 -7.45
N GLU A 50 21.39 30.41 -6.72
CA GLU A 50 21.74 29.34 -5.78
C GLU A 50 20.77 29.26 -4.60
N ASN A 51 20.32 30.41 -4.07
CA ASN A 51 19.29 30.45 -3.04
C ASN A 51 17.93 29.92 -3.53
N SER A 52 17.59 30.18 -4.80
CA SER A 52 16.39 29.64 -5.44
C SER A 52 16.48 28.13 -5.63
N LEU A 53 17.63 27.59 -6.04
CA LEU A 53 17.86 26.15 -6.17
C LEU A 53 17.75 25.42 -4.82
N ALA A 54 18.32 25.98 -3.76
CA ALA A 54 18.18 25.44 -2.40
C ALA A 54 16.72 25.41 -1.95
N THR A 55 15.96 26.46 -2.27
CA THR A 55 14.52 26.54 -1.95
C THR A 55 13.70 25.51 -2.74
N ILE A 56 14.00 25.34 -4.03
CA ILE A 56 13.34 24.35 -4.89
C ILE A 56 13.65 22.93 -4.39
N GLN A 57 14.89 22.64 -4.02
CA GLN A 57 15.27 21.33 -3.47
C GLN A 57 14.59 21.02 -2.14
N ASP A 58 14.45 22.01 -1.25
CA ASP A 58 13.68 21.87 0.00
C ASP A 58 12.20 21.60 -0.29
N GLN A 59 11.60 22.35 -1.22
CA GLN A 59 10.21 22.16 -1.63
C GLN A 59 9.97 20.77 -2.25
N CYS A 60 10.88 20.30 -3.11
CA CYS A 60 10.81 18.95 -3.67
C CYS A 60 10.94 17.86 -2.59
N SER A 61 11.81 18.05 -1.59
CA SER A 61 11.97 17.10 -0.49
C SER A 61 10.72 17.01 0.38
N ARG A 62 10.07 18.15 0.63
CA ARG A 62 8.79 18.20 1.35
C ARG A 62 7.65 17.54 0.57
N LEU A 63 7.58 17.79 -0.74
CA LEU A 63 6.59 17.14 -1.61
C LEU A 63 6.81 15.62 -1.69
N SER A 64 8.06 15.17 -1.79
CA SER A 64 8.39 13.74 -1.78
C SER A 64 7.98 13.06 -0.47
N SER A 65 8.10 13.75 0.67
CA SER A 65 7.65 13.22 1.98
C SER A 65 6.12 13.14 2.10
N ILE A 66 5.40 14.10 1.51
CA ILE A 66 3.93 14.09 1.48
C ILE A 66 3.41 13.01 0.53
N LEU A 67 4.01 12.87 -0.65
CA LEU A 67 3.62 11.85 -1.63
C LEU A 67 4.03 10.43 -1.20
N GLY A 68 5.15 10.27 -0.50
CA GLY A 68 5.55 9.00 0.07
C GLY A 68 4.63 8.51 1.21
N ARG A 69 3.73 9.37 1.71
CA ARG A 69 2.82 9.06 2.83
C ARG A 69 1.35 8.99 2.44
N SER A 70 1.00 9.17 1.16
CA SER A 70 -0.41 9.23 0.76
C SER A 70 -0.58 8.59 -0.60
N VAL A 71 -1.42 7.56 -0.64
CA VAL A 71 -1.92 6.77 -1.80
C VAL A 71 -1.36 5.34 -1.94
N LEU A 72 -0.13 5.01 -1.53
CA LEU A 72 0.37 3.62 -1.59
C LEU A 72 0.33 2.85 -0.26
N ASP A 73 0.20 3.54 0.88
CA ASP A 73 0.22 2.89 2.20
C ASP A 73 -1.18 2.51 2.72
N THR A 74 -2.26 3.00 2.10
CA THR A 74 -3.62 2.88 2.66
C THR A 74 -4.32 1.56 2.33
N GLU A 75 -3.76 0.71 1.46
CA GLU A 75 -4.27 -0.65 1.21
C GLU A 75 -3.26 -1.77 1.53
N THR A 76 -2.05 -1.44 1.97
CA THR A 76 -0.96 -2.42 2.17
C THR A 76 -0.69 -2.72 3.65
N GLU A 77 -1.04 -1.82 4.57
CA GLU A 77 -0.64 -1.89 5.99
C GLU A 77 -1.54 -2.75 6.91
N MET A 78 -2.41 -3.60 6.36
CA MET A 78 -2.98 -4.74 7.10
C MET A 78 -2.31 -6.08 6.76
N PHE A 79 -1.38 -6.13 5.80
CA PHE A 79 -0.69 -7.36 5.38
C PHE A 79 0.81 -7.39 5.73
N SER A 80 1.36 -6.31 6.31
CA SER A 80 2.80 -6.16 6.58
C SER A 80 3.28 -6.67 7.95
N SER A 81 2.48 -7.42 8.71
CA SER A 81 3.01 -8.12 9.89
C SER A 81 3.67 -9.43 9.49
N ASN A 82 4.95 -9.39 9.10
CA ASN A 82 5.80 -10.58 8.91
C ASN A 82 5.16 -11.71 8.09
N PHE A 83 4.55 -11.37 6.94
CA PHE A 83 3.92 -12.32 6.02
C PHE A 83 4.96 -13.26 5.41
N LYS A 84 5.26 -14.34 6.10
CA LYS A 84 6.18 -15.39 5.63
C LYS A 84 5.37 -16.53 5.01
N THR A 85 4.52 -16.24 4.02
CA THR A 85 3.99 -17.32 3.16
C THR A 85 5.12 -17.80 2.27
N ARG A 86 5.98 -18.67 2.81
CA ARG A 86 7.04 -19.32 2.03
C ARG A 86 6.50 -20.39 1.09
N SER A 87 5.19 -20.64 1.07
CA SER A 87 4.59 -21.71 0.31
C SER A 87 3.81 -21.17 -0.89
N THR A 88 4.05 -21.79 -2.04
CA THR A 88 3.45 -21.46 -3.35
C THR A 88 1.98 -21.85 -3.47
N VAL A 89 1.41 -22.60 -2.52
CA VAL A 89 -0.03 -22.92 -2.50
C VAL A 89 -0.91 -21.78 -1.99
N GLY A 90 -0.34 -20.69 -1.45
CA GLY A 90 -1.11 -19.50 -1.06
C GLY A 90 -1.89 -19.68 0.24
N ILE A 91 -1.25 -20.26 1.26
CA ILE A 91 -1.85 -20.48 2.59
C ILE A 91 -1.09 -19.67 3.63
N MET A 92 -1.83 -18.97 4.50
CA MET A 92 -1.30 -18.31 5.68
C MET A 92 -1.51 -19.18 6.90
N LEU A 93 -0.44 -19.42 7.66
CA LEU A 93 -0.46 -20.31 8.81
C LEU A 93 -0.03 -19.58 10.09
N THR A 94 -0.75 -19.87 11.16
CA THR A 94 -0.29 -19.66 12.54
C THR A 94 -0.04 -21.03 13.15
N GLY A 95 1.23 -21.46 13.18
CA GLY A 95 1.60 -22.83 13.53
C GLY A 95 1.05 -23.83 12.49
N CYS A 96 0.19 -24.75 12.91
CA CYS A 96 -0.49 -25.71 12.03
C CYS A 96 -1.91 -25.28 11.62
N ILE A 97 -2.37 -24.10 12.02
CA ILE A 97 -3.75 -23.65 11.79
C ILE A 97 -3.78 -22.69 10.60
N ILE A 98 -4.74 -22.90 9.69
CA ILE A 98 -4.99 -22.01 8.57
C ILE A 98 -5.62 -20.72 9.08
N GLU A 99 -4.83 -19.66 9.08
CA GLU A 99 -5.30 -18.35 9.48
C GLU A 99 -6.06 -17.65 8.36
N ASN A 100 -5.56 -17.78 7.13
CA ASN A 100 -6.17 -17.17 5.95
C ASN A 100 -5.66 -17.85 4.66
N LEU A 101 -6.35 -17.59 3.55
CA LEU A 101 -6.02 -18.10 2.22
C LEU A 101 -5.80 -16.93 1.28
N VAL A 102 -4.78 -17.02 0.42
CA VAL A 102 -4.47 -16.00 -0.58
C VAL A 102 -5.50 -16.11 -1.70
N VAL A 103 -6.27 -15.04 -1.91
CA VAL A 103 -7.28 -14.97 -2.98
C VAL A 103 -6.63 -15.18 -4.34
N GLY A 104 -7.19 -16.11 -5.13
CA GLY A 104 -6.65 -16.51 -6.42
C GLY A 104 -5.51 -17.53 -6.35
N GLY A 105 -5.00 -17.87 -5.17
CA GLY A 105 -4.00 -18.92 -4.97
C GLY A 105 -4.58 -20.34 -5.11
N PRO A 106 -3.73 -21.38 -5.31
CA PRO A 106 -4.18 -22.76 -5.48
C PRO A 106 -5.08 -23.27 -4.35
N ALA A 107 -4.73 -22.97 -3.09
CA ALA A 107 -5.52 -23.36 -1.92
C ALA A 107 -6.90 -22.70 -1.89
N TYR A 108 -6.98 -21.40 -2.20
CA TYR A 108 -8.23 -20.66 -2.29
C TYR A 108 -9.12 -21.19 -3.43
N ASN A 109 -8.54 -21.41 -4.61
CA ASN A 109 -9.28 -21.88 -5.78
C ASN A 109 -9.81 -23.31 -5.59
N SER A 110 -9.15 -24.12 -4.75
CA SER A 110 -9.63 -25.47 -4.44
C SER A 110 -10.95 -25.50 -3.67
N GLN A 111 -11.26 -24.45 -2.89
CA GLN A 111 -12.42 -24.36 -2.00
C GLN A 111 -12.58 -25.56 -1.01
N LYS A 112 -11.52 -26.36 -0.82
CA LYS A 112 -11.50 -27.53 0.08
C LYS A 112 -10.92 -27.23 1.45
N LEU A 113 -10.23 -26.11 1.58
CA LEU A 113 -9.61 -25.64 2.80
C LEU A 113 -10.36 -24.41 3.28
N SER A 114 -10.55 -24.31 4.59
CA SER A 114 -11.18 -23.17 5.23
C SER A 114 -10.28 -22.58 6.31
N ARG A 115 -10.52 -21.31 6.61
CA ARG A 115 -9.92 -20.68 7.78
C ARG A 115 -10.34 -21.43 9.04
N GLY A 116 -9.37 -21.73 9.90
CA GLY A 116 -9.56 -22.49 11.15
C GLY A 116 -9.14 -23.95 11.05
N ASP A 117 -9.02 -24.51 9.85
CA ASP A 117 -8.60 -25.90 9.67
C ASP A 117 -7.18 -26.13 10.22
N LYS A 118 -6.96 -27.29 10.85
CA LYS A 118 -5.64 -27.69 11.35
C LYS A 118 -4.99 -28.70 10.42
N ILE A 119 -3.85 -28.33 9.85
CA ILE A 119 -3.04 -29.23 9.03
C ILE A 119 -2.39 -30.29 9.92
N VAL A 120 -2.64 -31.56 9.60
CA VAL A 120 -2.07 -32.72 10.32
C VAL A 120 -1.04 -33.47 9.49
N LYS A 121 -1.17 -33.47 8.16
CA LYS A 121 -0.22 -34.07 7.24
C LYS A 121 -0.09 -33.27 5.95
N VAL A 122 1.10 -33.27 5.40
CA VAL A 122 1.41 -32.81 4.05
C VAL A 122 2.04 -33.98 3.31
N ASP A 123 1.43 -34.34 2.19
CA ASP A 123 1.61 -35.61 1.50
C ASP A 123 1.51 -36.78 2.47
N ASP A 124 2.56 -37.59 2.56
CA ASP A 124 2.61 -38.78 3.40
C ASP A 124 3.36 -38.52 4.73
N LYS A 125 3.65 -37.25 5.06
CA LYS A 125 4.41 -36.85 6.25
C LYS A 125 3.55 -36.13 7.27
N ALA A 126 3.70 -36.51 8.54
CA ALA A 126 3.12 -35.77 9.66
C ALA A 126 3.83 -34.44 9.86
N VAL A 127 3.06 -33.38 10.09
CA VAL A 127 3.59 -32.03 10.26
C VAL A 127 3.31 -31.46 11.65
N ASN A 128 4.18 -30.57 12.08
CA ASN A 128 4.12 -29.75 13.28
C ASN A 128 4.40 -28.29 12.92
N SER A 129 4.32 -27.39 13.91
CA SER A 129 4.51 -25.95 13.68
C SER A 129 5.88 -25.60 13.10
N ASP A 130 6.88 -26.45 13.31
CA ASP A 130 8.26 -26.20 12.90
C ASP A 130 8.53 -26.62 11.45
N ASN A 131 7.89 -27.69 10.98
CA ASN A 131 8.17 -28.29 9.66
C ASN A 131 7.08 -28.04 8.60
N VAL A 132 5.87 -27.61 9.00
CA VAL A 132 4.73 -27.47 8.07
C VAL A 132 5.04 -26.51 6.93
N ALA A 133 5.75 -25.42 7.21
CA ALA A 133 6.11 -24.44 6.20
C ALA A 133 7.05 -25.03 5.15
N SER A 134 8.06 -25.81 5.54
CA SER A 134 8.99 -26.45 4.61
C SER A 134 8.34 -27.55 3.78
N GLU A 135 7.46 -28.35 4.38
CA GLU A 135 6.78 -29.44 3.67
C GLU A 135 5.74 -28.89 2.68
N LEU A 136 5.08 -27.77 2.98
CA LEU A 136 4.17 -27.09 2.05
C LEU A 136 4.86 -26.40 0.86
N VAL A 137 6.17 -26.15 0.93
CA VAL A 137 6.93 -25.70 -0.25
C VAL A 137 7.20 -26.88 -1.18
N GLY A 138 7.51 -28.04 -0.60
CA GLY A 138 7.78 -29.26 -1.36
C GLY A 138 8.94 -29.09 -2.34
N SER A 139 8.75 -29.53 -3.57
CA SER A 139 9.73 -29.42 -4.67
C SER A 139 9.73 -28.06 -5.38
N ASP A 140 8.72 -27.22 -5.13
CA ASP A 140 8.52 -25.90 -5.73
C ASP A 140 8.62 -25.89 -7.28
N GLN A 141 8.16 -26.97 -7.92
CA GLN A 141 8.12 -27.07 -9.38
C GLN A 141 6.73 -26.71 -9.91
N PRO A 142 6.60 -25.85 -10.94
CA PRO A 142 5.31 -25.60 -11.57
C PRO A 142 4.64 -26.89 -12.04
N GLY A 143 3.39 -27.09 -11.63
CA GLY A 143 2.62 -28.31 -11.93
C GLY A 143 2.83 -29.47 -10.95
N SER A 144 3.71 -29.35 -9.94
CA SER A 144 3.75 -30.32 -8.84
C SER A 144 2.51 -30.21 -7.97
N GLU A 145 2.01 -31.36 -7.52
CA GLU A 145 0.87 -31.44 -6.60
C GLU A 145 1.33 -31.59 -5.15
N VAL A 146 0.56 -31.01 -4.23
CA VAL A 146 0.76 -31.15 -2.78
C VAL A 146 -0.56 -31.61 -2.17
N ARG A 147 -0.54 -32.72 -1.42
CA ARG A 147 -1.74 -33.25 -0.74
C ARG A 147 -1.75 -32.76 0.70
N ILE A 148 -2.83 -32.12 1.13
CA ILE A 148 -2.95 -31.58 2.49
C ILE A 148 -4.07 -32.32 3.20
N PHE A 149 -3.79 -32.85 4.39
CA PHE A 149 -4.78 -33.45 5.26
C PHE A 149 -5.03 -32.54 6.44
N VAL A 150 -6.30 -32.19 6.64
CA VAL A 150 -6.75 -31.30 7.69
C VAL A 150 -7.74 -31.97 8.62
N ASN A 151 -7.77 -31.51 9.87
CA ASN A 151 -8.88 -31.72 10.78
C ASN A 151 -9.64 -30.38 10.91
N ALA A 152 -10.94 -30.42 10.66
CA ALA A 152 -11.87 -29.32 10.90
C ALA A 152 -12.25 -29.23 12.39
#